data_AF-A0A9X1MKH2-F1
#
_entry.id   AF-A0A9X1MKH2-F1
#
_cell.length_a   1.000
_cell.length_b   1.000
_cell.length_c   1.000
_cell.angle_alpha   90.00
_cell.angle_beta   90.00
_cell.angle_gamma   90.00
#
_symmetry.space_group_name_H-M   'P 1'
#
loop_
_entity.id
_entity.type
_entity.pdbx_description
1 polymer ?
#
loop_
_entity_poly.entity_id
_entity_poly.type
_entity_poly.pdbx_seq_one_letter_code
_entity_poly.pdbx_strand_id
1 'polypeptide(L)'
;MRNSVIIAFTAVTLVLGGGSTSFAQVGRVPNQILLTEQQFNSWILSGTGQSERPETYLESQLTLKVNQLANQIELSDEQRSRLRLAGSGDIARFHRQVEALRKTLVGQSFEPNKIQEPYQKIQPFSQQIQAGLFNENSLFDKVMRSTISSEDQEKYENYLSDRWHRQYLACVKAQIAILQQSIPMTSKQRDALVKMLDIPPRRSQSRIVYMQLYTFYRLGQLSAEDLKSEFDGAQVDALRRFGAQYAQMEPTLRAQNLLP
;
A
#
# COMPACT_ATOMS: atom_id res chain seq x y z
N MET A 1 -6.28 -38.49 0.54
CA MET A 1 -6.92 -37.53 -0.40
C MET A 1 -6.24 -36.17 -0.22
N ARG A 2 -5.43 -35.75 -1.19
CA ARG A 2 -4.70 -34.46 -1.17
C ARG A 2 -5.54 -33.43 -1.94
N ASN A 3 -6.14 -32.48 -1.25
CA ASN A 3 -6.82 -31.34 -1.89
C ASN A 3 -5.78 -30.24 -2.14
N SER A 4 -5.41 -30.08 -3.41
CA SER A 4 -4.63 -28.94 -3.89
C SER A 4 -5.53 -27.71 -3.97
N VAL A 5 -5.26 -26.70 -3.15
CA VAL A 5 -5.89 -25.38 -3.25
C VAL A 5 -5.20 -24.64 -4.39
N ILE A 6 -5.89 -24.47 -5.51
CA ILE A 6 -5.45 -23.70 -6.66
C ILE A 6 -5.73 -22.21 -6.36
N ILE A 7 -4.67 -21.43 -6.11
CA ILE A 7 -4.75 -19.97 -6.06
C ILE A 7 -4.76 -19.47 -7.51
N ALA A 8 -5.93 -19.05 -7.98
CA ALA A 8 -6.11 -18.50 -9.32
C ALA A 8 -5.46 -17.09 -9.39
N PHE A 9 -4.39 -16.98 -10.17
CA PHE A 9 -3.90 -15.69 -10.65
C PHE A 9 -4.72 -15.28 -11.87
N THR A 10 -5.53 -14.23 -11.73
CA THR A 10 -6.30 -13.66 -12.84
C THR A 10 -5.34 -12.91 -13.77
N ALA A 11 -5.02 -13.53 -14.92
CA ALA A 11 -4.33 -12.86 -16.01
C ALA A 11 -5.30 -11.93 -16.76
N VAL A 12 -5.04 -10.63 -16.75
CA VAL A 12 -5.76 -9.66 -17.59
C VAL A 12 -5.33 -9.88 -19.03
N THR A 13 -6.25 -10.38 -19.86
CA THR A 13 -6.03 -10.57 -21.30
C THR A 13 -6.45 -9.30 -22.02
N LEU A 14 -5.50 -8.62 -22.66
CA LEU A 14 -5.76 -7.45 -23.50
C LEU A 14 -6.34 -7.92 -24.85
N VAL A 15 -7.60 -7.58 -25.13
CA VAL A 15 -8.26 -7.87 -26.42
C VAL A 15 -8.00 -6.70 -27.37
N LEU A 16 -7.26 -6.92 -28.45
CA LEU A 16 -7.11 -5.97 -29.56
C LEU A 16 -8.04 -6.37 -30.70
N GLY A 17 -9.04 -5.53 -30.99
CA GLY A 17 -9.98 -5.69 -32.09
C GLY A 17 -9.36 -5.31 -33.43
N GLY A 18 -9.61 -6.15 -34.45
CA GLY A 18 -9.13 -5.95 -35.82
C GLY A 18 -10.07 -5.10 -36.67
N GLY A 19 -9.52 -4.07 -37.32
CA GLY A 19 -10.10 -3.37 -38.45
C GLY A 19 -9.07 -3.36 -39.59
N SER A 20 -9.44 -3.95 -40.72
CA SER A 20 -8.60 -4.11 -41.91
C SER A 20 -8.69 -2.89 -42.82
N THR A 21 -7.58 -2.14 -42.93
CA THR A 21 -7.34 -1.15 -43.99
C THR A 21 -5.99 -1.41 -44.66
N SER A 22 -5.98 -1.22 -45.98
CA SER A 22 -4.90 -1.47 -46.93
C SER A 22 -3.55 -0.87 -46.50
N PHE A 23 -2.49 -1.70 -46.48
CA PHE A 23 -1.13 -1.27 -46.18
C PHE A 23 -0.34 -1.05 -47.46
N ALA A 24 -0.02 0.22 -47.74
CA ALA A 24 1.20 0.58 -48.44
C ALA A 24 2.39 -0.03 -47.66
N GLN A 25 3.39 -0.55 -48.39
CA GLN A 25 4.61 -1.11 -47.79
C GLN A 25 5.33 -0.04 -46.97
N VAL A 26 5.11 -0.06 -45.66
CA VAL A 26 5.96 0.60 -44.67
C VAL A 26 6.98 -0.42 -44.24
N GLY A 27 8.26 -0.15 -44.50
CA GLY A 27 9.37 -0.93 -43.96
C GLY A 27 9.20 -1.06 -42.44
N ARG A 28 9.03 -2.29 -41.95
CA ARG A 28 9.00 -2.59 -40.51
C ARG A 28 10.39 -2.31 -39.95
N VAL A 29 10.56 -1.14 -39.33
CA VAL A 29 11.62 -0.97 -38.32
C VAL A 29 11.28 -1.92 -37.17
N PRO A 30 12.17 -2.83 -36.77
CA PRO A 30 11.81 -3.95 -35.92
C PRO A 30 11.55 -3.48 -34.49
N ASN A 31 10.31 -3.66 -34.03
CA ASN A 31 9.88 -3.90 -32.65
C ASN A 31 10.49 -3.03 -31.53
N GLN A 32 10.84 -1.77 -31.76
CA GLN A 32 11.33 -0.89 -30.70
C GLN A 32 10.16 -0.23 -29.96
N ILE A 33 10.27 -0.15 -28.64
CA ILE A 33 9.31 0.49 -27.75
C ILE A 33 9.80 1.92 -27.49
N LEU A 34 9.06 2.91 -27.98
CA LEU A 34 9.30 4.32 -27.66
C LEU A 34 8.74 4.64 -26.27
N LEU A 35 9.58 5.09 -25.35
CA LEU A 35 9.11 5.51 -24.02
C LEU A 35 8.54 6.93 -24.09
N THR A 36 7.21 7.01 -24.12
CA THR A 36 6.48 8.29 -24.16
C THR A 36 6.40 8.95 -22.77
N GLU A 37 6.11 10.25 -22.74
CA GLU A 37 5.91 10.98 -21.48
C GLU A 37 4.77 10.38 -20.64
N GLN A 38 3.67 10.00 -21.30
CA GLN A 38 2.53 9.37 -20.65
C GLN A 38 2.90 8.01 -20.04
N GLN A 39 3.65 7.18 -20.77
CA GLN A 39 4.09 5.87 -20.27
C GLN A 39 5.02 6.03 -19.07
N PHE A 40 5.96 6.98 -19.13
CA PHE A 40 6.85 7.31 -18.01
C PHE A 40 6.08 7.76 -16.76
N ASN A 41 5.12 8.68 -16.91
CA ASN A 41 4.27 9.14 -15.80
C ASN A 41 3.44 7.99 -15.23
N SER A 42 2.89 7.13 -16.09
CA SER A 42 2.11 5.96 -15.65
C SER A 42 2.93 4.96 -14.83
N TRP A 43 4.23 4.81 -15.13
CA TRP A 43 5.13 3.95 -14.36
C TRP A 43 5.49 4.55 -13.01
N ILE A 44 5.71 5.87 -12.95
CA ILE A 44 5.91 6.58 -11.69
C ILE A 44 4.67 6.45 -10.79
N LEU A 45 3.49 6.70 -11.36
CA LEU A 45 2.21 6.61 -10.65
C LEU A 45 1.63 5.19 -10.60
N SER A 46 2.42 4.17 -10.92
CA SER A 46 1.94 2.80 -10.88
C SER A 46 1.42 2.46 -9.49
N GLY A 47 0.21 1.89 -9.42
CA GLY A 47 -0.45 1.54 -8.16
C GLY A 47 -1.25 2.66 -7.46
N THR A 48 -1.23 3.92 -7.94
CA THR A 48 -2.11 4.98 -7.42
C THR A 48 -3.47 5.03 -8.13
N GLY A 49 -3.57 4.42 -9.32
CA GLY A 49 -4.75 4.48 -10.19
C GLY A 49 -4.91 5.82 -10.92
N GLN A 50 -3.90 6.69 -10.88
CA GLN A 50 -3.95 8.04 -11.47
C GLN A 50 -3.21 8.09 -12.81
N SER A 51 -3.73 8.91 -13.73
CA SER A 51 -3.13 9.16 -15.05
C SER A 51 -2.60 10.59 -15.22
N GLU A 52 -2.69 11.42 -14.18
CA GLU A 52 -2.22 12.80 -14.17
C GLU A 52 -0.69 12.88 -14.08
N ARG A 53 -0.15 14.11 -14.04
CA ARG A 53 1.28 14.30 -13.79
C ARG A 53 1.59 14.03 -12.31
N PRO A 54 2.74 13.42 -11.98
CA PRO A 54 3.08 13.12 -10.59
C PRO A 54 3.03 14.33 -9.65
N GLU A 55 3.32 15.53 -10.14
CA GLU A 55 3.32 16.76 -9.36
C GLU A 55 1.92 17.14 -8.90
N THR A 56 0.94 17.10 -9.81
CA THR A 56 -0.48 17.41 -9.51
C THR A 56 -1.05 16.43 -8.48
N TYR A 57 -0.71 15.14 -8.62
CA TYR A 57 -1.06 14.13 -7.62
C TYR A 57 -0.48 14.47 -6.25
N LEU A 58 0.81 14.81 -6.17
CA LEU A 58 1.49 15.12 -4.91
C LEU A 58 0.99 16.42 -4.26
N GLU A 59 0.60 17.43 -5.04
CA GLU A 59 -0.02 18.66 -4.55
C GLU A 59 -1.40 18.39 -3.93
N SER A 60 -2.17 17.50 -4.55
CA SER A 60 -3.44 17.01 -4.02
C SER A 60 -3.22 16.25 -2.71
N GLN A 61 -2.21 15.38 -2.64
CA GLN A 61 -1.84 14.68 -1.40
C GLN A 61 -1.38 15.64 -0.30
N LEU A 62 -0.62 16.69 -0.62
CA LEU A 62 -0.22 17.72 0.34
C LEU A 62 -1.43 18.45 0.91
N THR A 63 -2.35 18.85 0.03
CA THR A 63 -3.59 19.52 0.43
C THR A 63 -4.42 18.65 1.37
N LEU A 64 -4.61 17.37 1.02
CA LEU A 64 -5.31 16.41 1.88
C LEU A 64 -4.61 16.22 3.22
N LYS A 65 -3.27 16.12 3.24
CA LYS A 65 -2.49 15.94 4.46
C LYS A 65 -2.61 17.13 5.41
N VAL A 66 -2.50 18.36 4.89
CA VAL A 66 -2.67 19.60 5.68
C VAL A 66 -4.09 19.71 6.21
N ASN A 67 -5.10 19.42 5.38
CA ASN A 67 -6.50 19.47 5.80
C ASN A 67 -6.81 18.38 6.84
N GLN A 68 -6.25 17.18 6.68
CA GLN A 68 -6.38 16.11 7.68
C GLN A 68 -5.79 16.55 9.02
N LEU A 69 -4.62 17.18 9.03
CA LEU A 69 -4.00 17.70 10.24
C LEU A 69 -4.88 18.79 10.87
N ALA A 70 -5.34 19.76 10.06
CA ALA A 70 -6.22 20.85 10.50
C ALA A 70 -7.58 20.38 11.06
N ASN A 71 -8.05 19.20 10.66
CA ASN A 71 -9.29 18.62 11.17
C ASN A 71 -9.09 17.90 12.52
N GLN A 72 -7.86 17.61 12.92
CA GLN A 72 -7.55 16.95 14.20
C GLN A 72 -6.98 17.91 15.23
N ILE A 73 -6.27 18.95 14.77
CA ILE A 73 -5.68 20.00 15.60
C ILE A 73 -5.97 21.37 14.99
N GLU A 74 -6.19 22.36 15.83
CA GLU A 74 -6.47 23.74 15.37
C GLU A 74 -5.18 24.36 14.82
N LEU A 75 -5.04 24.37 13.50
CA LEU A 75 -3.93 25.04 12.82
C LEU A 75 -4.30 26.47 12.47
N SER A 76 -3.47 27.43 12.88
CA SER A 76 -3.52 28.82 12.40
C SER A 76 -3.17 28.91 10.91
N ASP A 77 -3.56 30.00 10.26
CA ASP A 77 -3.23 30.22 8.84
C ASP A 77 -1.73 30.26 8.59
N GLU A 78 -0.95 30.80 9.53
CA GLU A 78 0.51 30.81 9.46
C GLU A 78 1.09 29.39 9.54
N GLN A 79 0.60 28.56 10.47
CA GLN A 79 1.02 27.16 10.57
C GLN A 79 0.68 26.37 9.30
N ARG A 80 -0.53 26.56 8.75
CA ARG A 80 -0.96 25.95 7.47
C ARG A 80 -0.05 26.38 6.32
N SER A 81 0.29 27.66 6.25
CA SER A 81 1.18 28.21 5.22
C SER A 81 2.60 27.61 5.31
N ARG A 82 3.17 27.55 6.53
CA ARG A 82 4.48 26.93 6.77
C ARG A 82 4.53 25.46 6.37
N LEU A 83 3.49 24.69 6.72
CA LEU A 83 3.36 23.28 6.35
C LEU A 83 3.25 23.09 4.83
N ARG A 84 2.44 23.92 4.15
CA ARG A 84 2.33 23.89 2.69
C ARG A 84 3.66 24.21 2.03
N LEU A 85 4.37 25.26 2.48
CA LEU A 85 5.68 25.62 1.94
C LEU A 85 6.69 24.48 2.12
N ALA A 86 6.72 23.85 3.30
CA ALA A 86 7.57 22.70 3.57
C ALA A 86 7.27 21.52 2.64
N GLY A 87 5.98 21.19 2.46
CA GLY A 87 5.53 20.15 1.55
C GLY A 87 5.83 20.45 0.08
N SER A 88 5.62 21.68 -0.38
CA SER A 88 6.02 22.12 -1.72
C SER A 88 7.53 21.98 -1.94
N GLY A 89 8.35 22.22 -0.91
CA GLY A 89 9.78 21.96 -0.94
C GLY A 89 10.13 20.47 -1.11
N ASP A 90 9.39 19.57 -0.46
CA ASP A 90 9.51 18.12 -0.68
C ASP A 90 9.13 17.73 -2.12
N ILE A 91 8.02 18.25 -2.64
CA ILE A 91 7.56 18.02 -4.02
C ILE A 91 8.59 18.52 -5.03
N ALA A 92 9.13 19.74 -4.85
CA ALA A 92 10.13 20.30 -5.74
C ALA A 92 11.44 19.49 -5.76
N ARG A 93 11.84 18.90 -4.62
CA ARG A 93 13.00 17.98 -4.57
C ARG A 93 12.73 16.70 -5.35
N PHE A 94 11.58 16.09 -5.14
CA PHE A 94 11.17 14.90 -5.87
C PHE A 94 11.09 15.17 -7.39
N HIS A 95 10.41 16.24 -7.78
CA HIS A 95 10.26 16.65 -9.17
C HIS A 95 11.61 16.86 -9.87
N ARG A 96 12.58 17.53 -9.22
CA ARG A 96 13.93 17.69 -9.80
C ARG A 96 14.62 16.35 -10.10
N GLN A 97 14.44 15.35 -9.24
CA GLN A 97 15.01 14.02 -9.46
C GLN A 97 14.28 13.28 -10.59
N VAL A 98 12.94 13.37 -10.62
CA VAL A 98 12.11 12.81 -11.69
C VAL A 98 12.45 13.43 -13.04
N GLU A 99 12.62 14.76 -13.12
CA GLU A 99 12.96 15.46 -14.35
C GLU A 99 14.36 15.12 -14.85
N ALA A 100 15.33 14.96 -13.94
CA ALA A 100 16.65 14.47 -14.31
C ALA A 100 16.56 13.09 -14.99
N LEU A 101 15.76 12.19 -14.42
CA LEU A 101 15.53 10.87 -15.00
C LEU A 101 14.72 10.95 -16.31
N ARG A 102 13.68 11.79 -16.37
CA ARG A 102 12.83 12.02 -17.54
C ARG A 102 13.67 12.39 -18.76
N LYS A 103 14.58 13.36 -18.62
CA LYS A 103 15.51 13.79 -19.68
C LYS A 103 16.38 12.67 -20.23
N THR A 104 16.65 11.64 -19.43
CA THR A 104 17.49 10.51 -19.84
C THR A 104 16.71 9.34 -20.44
N LEU A 105 15.39 9.30 -20.31
CA LEU A 105 14.60 8.12 -20.69
C LEU A 105 13.48 8.44 -21.70
N VAL A 106 12.79 9.57 -21.55
CA VAL A 106 11.65 9.91 -22.42
C VAL A 106 12.14 10.28 -23.82
N GLY A 107 11.47 9.76 -24.83
CA GLY A 107 11.84 9.94 -26.24
C GLY A 107 12.90 8.96 -26.74
N GLN A 108 13.47 8.13 -25.85
CA GLN A 108 14.34 7.03 -26.26
C GLN A 108 13.53 5.82 -26.71
N SER A 109 14.06 5.12 -27.71
CA SER A 109 13.54 3.85 -28.20
C SER A 109 14.35 2.70 -27.62
N PHE A 110 13.66 1.72 -27.04
CA PHE A 110 14.28 0.57 -26.40
C PHE A 110 13.88 -0.71 -27.12
N GLU A 111 14.81 -1.66 -27.21
CA GLU A 111 14.46 -3.02 -27.62
C GLU A 111 13.54 -3.68 -26.56
N PRO A 112 12.63 -4.60 -26.94
CA PRO A 112 11.68 -5.20 -26.00
C PRO A 112 12.32 -5.92 -24.82
N ASN A 113 13.48 -6.54 -25.04
CA ASN A 113 14.30 -7.19 -24.00
C ASN A 113 15.04 -6.19 -23.09
N LYS A 114 15.15 -4.92 -23.49
CA LYS A 114 15.88 -3.84 -22.80
C LYS A 114 14.97 -2.90 -22.01
N ILE A 115 13.65 -2.95 -22.22
CA ILE A 115 12.67 -2.07 -21.57
C ILE A 115 12.66 -2.18 -20.03
N GLN A 116 13.15 -3.30 -19.50
CA GLN A 116 13.27 -3.51 -18.05
C GLN A 116 14.27 -2.57 -17.39
N GLU A 117 15.32 -2.13 -18.10
CA GLU A 117 16.36 -1.25 -17.56
C GLU A 117 15.77 0.15 -17.19
N PRO A 118 15.04 0.86 -18.08
CA PRO A 118 14.28 2.07 -17.70
C PRO A 118 13.31 1.85 -16.54
N TYR A 119 12.56 0.74 -16.58
CA TYR A 119 11.56 0.44 -15.54
C TYR A 119 12.21 0.32 -14.16
N GLN A 120 13.34 -0.40 -14.04
CA GLN A 120 14.09 -0.52 -12.78
C GLN A 120 14.58 0.82 -12.25
N LYS A 121 14.96 1.77 -13.12
CA LYS A 121 15.37 3.12 -12.71
C LYS A 121 14.20 3.97 -12.19
N ILE A 122 13.00 3.76 -12.75
CA ILE A 122 11.78 4.50 -12.38
C ILE A 122 11.17 3.95 -11.09
N GLN A 123 11.31 2.65 -10.85
CA GLN A 123 10.67 1.93 -9.76
C GLN A 123 10.87 2.55 -8.36
N PRO A 124 12.07 3.03 -7.97
CA PRO A 124 12.27 3.70 -6.67
C PRO A 124 11.40 4.95 -6.48
N PHE A 125 11.16 5.73 -7.54
CA PHE A 125 10.29 6.91 -7.47
C PHE A 125 8.83 6.52 -7.27
N SER A 126 8.40 5.43 -7.93
CA SER A 126 7.07 4.87 -7.71
C SER A 126 6.89 4.37 -6.28
N GLN A 127 7.90 3.67 -5.73
CA GLN A 127 7.90 3.25 -4.33
C GLN A 127 7.84 4.43 -3.37
N GLN A 128 8.58 5.51 -3.64
CA GLN A 128 8.55 6.72 -2.82
C GLN A 128 7.18 7.39 -2.81
N ILE A 129 6.49 7.45 -3.96
CA ILE A 129 5.11 7.96 -4.05
C ILE A 129 4.16 7.06 -3.24
N GLN A 130 4.26 5.74 -3.40
CA GLN A 130 3.39 4.79 -2.71
C GLN A 130 3.59 4.78 -1.19
N ALA A 131 4.82 4.99 -0.72
CA ALA A 131 5.13 5.16 0.70
C ALA A 131 4.61 6.50 1.26
N GLY A 132 4.31 7.46 0.38
CA GLY A 132 3.95 8.82 0.73
C GLY A 132 5.18 9.72 0.88
N LEU A 133 5.14 10.87 0.21
CA LEU A 133 6.27 11.80 0.17
C LEU A 133 6.49 12.54 1.51
N PHE A 134 5.43 12.69 2.32
CA PHE A 134 5.42 13.46 3.57
C PHE A 134 5.55 12.55 4.80
N ASN A 135 6.61 11.74 4.84
CA ASN A 135 6.92 10.80 5.92
C ASN A 135 7.89 11.37 6.96
N GLU A 136 8.26 10.58 7.99
CA GLU A 136 9.03 10.99 9.18
C GLU A 136 10.41 11.66 8.91
N ASN A 137 10.91 11.60 7.68
CA ASN A 137 12.18 12.21 7.30
C ASN A 137 12.04 13.40 6.34
N SER A 138 10.82 13.70 5.89
CA SER A 138 10.55 14.78 4.94
C SER A 138 10.67 16.16 5.62
N LEU A 139 10.82 17.23 4.83
CA LEU A 139 10.82 18.58 5.38
C LEU A 139 9.45 18.94 5.96
N PHE A 140 8.36 18.48 5.35
CA PHE A 140 7.02 18.60 5.90
C PHE A 140 6.96 18.08 7.35
N ASP A 141 7.43 16.86 7.62
CA ASP A 141 7.37 16.27 8.97
C ASP A 141 8.24 17.04 9.98
N LYS A 142 9.45 17.43 9.57
CA LYS A 142 10.36 18.25 10.42
C LYS A 142 9.76 19.61 10.75
N VAL A 143 9.15 20.28 9.77
CA VAL A 143 8.46 21.55 9.98
C VAL A 143 7.22 21.34 10.83
N MET A 144 6.44 20.28 10.62
CA MET A 144 5.29 19.95 11.44
C MET A 144 5.66 19.87 12.92
N ARG A 145 6.66 19.05 13.29
CA ARG A 145 7.13 18.88 14.67
C ARG A 145 7.59 20.16 15.35
N SER A 146 8.05 21.15 14.58
CA SER A 146 8.52 22.44 15.09
C SER A 146 7.48 23.56 14.99
N THR A 147 6.35 23.30 14.32
CA THR A 147 5.30 24.30 14.04
C THR A 147 4.10 24.12 14.96
N ILE A 148 3.83 22.88 15.39
CA ILE A 148 2.73 22.54 16.31
C ILE A 148 3.23 22.38 17.74
N SER A 149 2.35 22.54 18.71
CA SER A 149 2.67 22.31 20.12
C SER A 149 2.89 20.82 20.41
N SER A 150 3.58 20.48 21.49
CA SER A 150 3.72 19.09 21.93
C SER A 150 2.37 18.44 22.25
N GLU A 151 1.42 19.21 22.77
CA GLU A 151 0.05 18.75 23.05
C GLU A 151 -0.69 18.39 21.76
N ASP A 152 -0.62 19.24 20.74
CA ASP A 152 -1.24 18.97 19.44
C ASP A 152 -0.56 17.80 18.72
N GLN A 153 0.75 17.65 18.89
CA GLN A 153 1.48 16.50 18.38
C GLN A 153 0.96 15.21 19.01
N GLU A 154 0.76 15.18 20.33
CA GLU A 154 0.20 14.02 21.03
C GLU A 154 -1.23 13.71 20.58
N LYS A 155 -2.09 14.74 20.44
CA LYS A 155 -3.45 14.59 19.89
C LYS A 155 -3.42 13.95 18.50
N TYR A 156 -2.54 14.42 17.63
CA TYR A 156 -2.42 13.89 16.28
C TYR A 156 -1.91 12.44 16.27
N GLU A 157 -0.92 12.10 17.09
CA GLU A 157 -0.41 10.73 17.20
C GLU A 157 -1.46 9.75 17.74
N ASN A 158 -2.24 10.16 18.74
CA ASN A 158 -3.37 9.38 19.26
C ASN A 158 -4.41 9.13 18.17
N TYR A 159 -4.79 10.16 17.41
CA TYR A 159 -5.69 10.01 16.27
C TYR A 159 -5.14 9.03 15.22
N LEU A 160 -3.85 9.10 14.90
CA LEU A 160 -3.23 8.17 13.94
C LEU A 160 -3.22 6.73 14.47
N SER A 161 -2.97 6.55 15.76
CA SER A 161 -3.04 5.26 16.46
C SER A 161 -4.46 4.68 16.38
N ASP A 162 -5.48 5.47 16.71
CA ASP A 162 -6.89 5.07 16.66
C ASP A 162 -7.34 4.73 15.24
N ARG A 163 -6.91 5.52 14.26
CA ARG A 163 -7.17 5.23 12.84
C ARG A 163 -6.53 3.91 12.42
N TRP A 164 -5.26 3.69 12.79
CA TRP A 164 -4.55 2.44 12.49
C TRP A 164 -5.24 1.24 13.10
N HIS A 165 -5.60 1.33 14.39
CA HIS A 165 -6.32 0.27 15.09
C HIS A 165 -7.68 -0.02 14.45
N ARG A 166 -8.48 1.00 14.11
CA ARG A 166 -9.76 0.81 13.39
C ARG A 166 -9.58 0.13 12.04
N GLN A 167 -8.57 0.53 11.26
CA GLN A 167 -8.25 -0.09 9.98
C GLN A 167 -7.84 -1.56 10.15
N TYR A 168 -7.04 -1.84 11.18
CA TYR A 168 -6.66 -3.20 11.55
C TYR A 168 -7.87 -4.05 11.92
N LEU A 169 -8.75 -3.54 12.79
CA LEU A 169 -9.96 -4.24 13.20
C LEU A 169 -10.90 -4.52 12.02
N ALA A 170 -11.03 -3.57 11.08
CA ALA A 170 -11.78 -3.79 9.85
C ALA A 170 -11.16 -4.91 8.99
N CYS A 171 -9.82 -4.95 8.89
CA CYS A 171 -9.10 -6.03 8.22
C CYS A 171 -9.36 -7.39 8.89
N VAL A 172 -9.27 -7.47 10.23
CA VAL A 172 -9.57 -8.68 11.01
C VAL A 172 -10.99 -9.18 10.71
N LYS A 173 -11.99 -8.30 10.77
CA LYS A 173 -13.38 -8.64 10.47
C LYS A 173 -13.56 -9.17 9.04
N ALA A 174 -12.91 -8.54 8.07
CA ALA A 174 -12.95 -9.00 6.67
C ALA A 174 -12.31 -10.39 6.50
N GLN A 175 -11.18 -10.66 7.17
CA GLN A 175 -10.53 -11.98 7.11
C GLN A 175 -11.37 -13.07 7.78
N ILE A 176 -12.03 -12.76 8.90
CA ILE A 176 -12.95 -13.70 9.56
C ILE A 176 -14.14 -14.03 8.65
N ALA A 177 -14.68 -13.05 7.93
CA ALA A 177 -15.75 -13.30 6.95
C ALA A 177 -15.30 -14.25 5.82
N ILE A 178 -14.03 -14.19 5.40
CA ILE A 178 -13.44 -15.13 4.43
C ILE A 178 -13.31 -16.53 5.05
N LEU A 179 -12.78 -16.64 6.28
CA LEU A 179 -12.66 -17.92 6.98
C LEU A 179 -14.01 -18.63 7.15
N GLN A 180 -15.06 -17.87 7.44
CA GLN A 180 -16.41 -18.37 7.65
C GLN A 180 -16.96 -19.16 6.45
N GLN A 181 -16.48 -18.89 5.23
CA GLN A 181 -16.87 -19.63 4.04
C GLN A 181 -16.44 -21.11 4.09
N SER A 182 -15.40 -21.42 4.88
CA SER A 182 -14.84 -22.77 5.02
C SER A 182 -15.02 -23.36 6.41
N ILE A 183 -15.17 -22.52 7.43
CA ILE A 183 -15.33 -22.90 8.84
C ILE A 183 -16.61 -22.21 9.32
N PRO A 184 -17.77 -22.89 9.33
CA PRO A 184 -19.02 -22.29 9.81
C PRO A 184 -18.84 -21.78 11.24
N MET A 185 -19.24 -20.53 11.51
CA MET A 185 -19.13 -19.89 12.83
C MET A 185 -20.44 -19.20 13.21
N THR A 186 -20.79 -19.27 14.49
CA THR A 186 -21.88 -18.46 15.07
C THR A 186 -21.46 -16.98 15.19
N SER A 187 -22.41 -16.08 15.47
CA SER A 187 -22.05 -14.67 15.73
C SER A 187 -21.13 -14.53 16.94
N LYS A 188 -21.43 -15.24 18.04
CA LYS A 188 -20.62 -15.23 19.25
C LYS A 188 -19.17 -15.65 18.96
N GLN A 189 -18.99 -16.70 18.16
CA GLN A 189 -17.66 -17.19 17.77
C GLN A 189 -16.89 -16.17 16.94
N ARG A 190 -17.54 -15.48 15.99
CA ARG A 190 -16.89 -14.41 15.21
C ARG A 190 -16.43 -13.28 16.11
N ASP A 191 -17.29 -12.82 17.02
CA ASP A 191 -16.95 -11.73 17.93
C ASP A 191 -15.81 -12.11 18.89
N ALA A 192 -15.81 -13.36 19.38
CA ALA A 192 -14.71 -13.89 20.16
C ALA A 192 -13.39 -13.91 19.38
N LEU A 193 -13.40 -14.38 18.12
CA LEU A 193 -12.20 -14.42 17.29
C LEU A 193 -11.69 -13.02 16.93
N VAL A 194 -12.59 -12.07 16.66
CA VAL A 194 -12.23 -10.66 16.48
C VAL A 194 -11.46 -10.17 17.70
N LYS A 195 -11.98 -10.41 18.91
CA LYS A 195 -11.35 -10.00 20.17
C LYS A 195 -9.98 -10.66 20.39
N MET A 196 -9.85 -11.96 20.12
CA MET A 196 -8.57 -12.68 20.23
C MET A 196 -7.52 -12.15 19.26
N LEU A 197 -7.94 -11.68 18.08
CA LEU A 197 -7.07 -11.13 17.05
C LEU A 197 -6.89 -9.61 17.19
N ASP A 198 -7.52 -8.93 18.14
CA ASP A 198 -7.46 -7.48 18.30
C ASP A 198 -6.17 -6.98 18.98
N ILE A 199 -5.04 -7.40 18.40
CA ILE A 199 -3.70 -7.01 18.80
C ILE A 199 -3.03 -6.42 17.56
N PRO A 200 -3.17 -5.09 17.33
CA PRO A 200 -2.67 -4.48 16.11
C PRO A 200 -1.15 -4.66 16.01
N PRO A 201 -0.62 -4.86 14.78
CA PRO A 201 0.82 -4.87 14.57
C PRO A 201 1.40 -3.47 14.81
N ARG A 202 2.73 -3.39 14.87
CA ARG A 202 3.42 -2.08 14.89
C ARG A 202 2.92 -1.22 13.73
N ARG A 203 2.58 0.04 14.03
CA ARG A 203 2.18 1.00 13.01
C ARG A 203 3.30 1.10 11.98
N SER A 204 2.98 0.81 10.74
CA SER A 204 3.90 0.90 9.61
C SER A 204 3.16 1.46 8.40
N GLN A 205 3.91 1.94 7.42
CA GLN A 205 3.38 2.32 6.12
C GLN A 205 3.09 1.11 5.22
N SER A 206 3.07 -0.09 5.81
CA SER A 206 2.85 -1.33 5.08
C SER A 206 1.48 -1.32 4.41
N ARG A 207 1.45 -1.91 3.22
CA ARG A 207 0.21 -2.12 2.46
C ARG A 207 -0.76 -2.99 3.26
N ILE A 208 -2.06 -2.77 3.03
CA ILE A 208 -3.17 -3.54 3.66
C ILE A 208 -2.97 -5.05 3.51
N VAL A 209 -2.40 -5.51 2.39
CA VAL A 209 -2.10 -6.94 2.17
C VAL A 209 -1.23 -7.54 3.28
N TYR A 210 -0.27 -6.79 3.82
CA TYR A 210 0.57 -7.27 4.91
C TYR A 210 -0.17 -7.28 6.25
N MET A 211 -1.16 -6.42 6.46
CA MET A 211 -2.06 -6.51 7.62
C MET A 211 -2.87 -7.80 7.57
N GLN A 212 -3.35 -8.20 6.39
CA GLN A 212 -4.07 -9.47 6.20
C GLN A 212 -3.17 -10.67 6.54
N LEU A 213 -1.93 -10.66 6.05
CA LEU A 213 -0.94 -11.70 6.38
C LEU A 213 -0.64 -11.73 7.88
N TYR A 214 -0.51 -10.56 8.52
CA TYR A 214 -0.32 -10.47 9.97
C TYR A 214 -1.51 -11.05 10.74
N THR A 215 -2.75 -10.78 10.34
CA THR A 215 -3.94 -11.34 10.98
C THR A 215 -3.90 -12.88 10.98
N PHE A 216 -3.55 -13.50 9.86
CA PHE A 216 -3.47 -14.96 9.78
C PHE A 216 -2.24 -15.55 10.48
N TYR A 217 -1.12 -14.84 10.45
CA TYR A 217 0.02 -15.18 11.30
C TYR A 217 -0.39 -15.19 12.78
N ARG A 218 -1.09 -14.15 13.26
CA ARG A 218 -1.60 -14.08 14.65
C ARG A 218 -2.59 -15.18 14.97
N LEU A 219 -3.45 -15.57 14.03
CA LEU A 219 -4.33 -16.73 14.20
C LEU A 219 -3.53 -18.01 14.48
N GLY A 220 -2.41 -18.21 13.80
CA GLY A 220 -1.50 -19.34 14.03
C GLY A 220 -0.79 -19.31 15.39
N GLN A 221 -0.77 -18.17 16.07
CA GLN A 221 -0.17 -17.99 17.40
C GLN A 221 -1.17 -18.22 18.54
N LEU A 222 -2.47 -18.37 18.26
CA LEU A 222 -3.46 -18.66 19.29
C LEU A 222 -3.30 -20.11 19.79
N SER A 223 -3.34 -20.30 21.10
CA SER A 223 -3.27 -21.64 21.69
C SER A 223 -4.55 -22.43 21.40
N ALA A 224 -4.48 -23.77 21.49
CA ALA A 224 -5.71 -24.56 21.38
C ALA A 224 -6.66 -24.29 22.55
N GLU A 225 -6.09 -23.99 23.71
CA GLU A 225 -6.80 -23.71 24.95
C GLU A 225 -7.64 -22.43 24.81
N ASP A 226 -7.05 -21.37 24.24
CA ASP A 226 -7.77 -20.11 23.95
C ASP A 226 -8.95 -20.35 23.01
N LEU A 227 -8.72 -21.12 21.92
CA LEU A 227 -9.76 -21.40 20.94
C LEU A 227 -10.87 -22.31 21.50
N LYS A 228 -10.53 -23.33 22.30
CA LYS A 228 -11.51 -24.28 22.88
C LYS A 228 -12.54 -23.62 23.80
N SER A 229 -12.26 -22.41 24.31
CA SER A 229 -13.21 -21.66 25.13
C SER A 229 -14.47 -21.24 24.37
N GLU A 230 -14.39 -21.09 23.04
CA GLU A 230 -15.47 -20.56 22.21
C GLU A 230 -15.79 -21.44 20.98
N PHE A 231 -14.87 -22.35 20.60
CA PHE A 231 -14.96 -23.16 19.38
C PHE A 231 -15.01 -24.67 19.69
N ASP A 232 -15.71 -25.43 18.86
CA ASP A 232 -15.69 -26.89 18.93
C ASP A 232 -14.37 -27.47 18.40
N GLY A 233 -14.13 -28.76 18.65
CA GLY A 233 -12.87 -29.41 18.26
C GLY A 233 -12.57 -29.35 16.76
N ALA A 234 -13.58 -29.50 15.90
CA ALA A 234 -13.39 -29.45 14.46
C ALA A 234 -13.02 -28.05 13.97
N GLN A 235 -13.67 -27.02 14.54
CA GLN A 235 -13.35 -25.62 14.28
C GLN A 235 -11.94 -25.27 14.78
N VAL A 236 -11.55 -25.71 15.98
CA VAL A 236 -10.21 -25.50 16.54
C VAL A 236 -9.15 -26.08 15.61
N ASP A 237 -9.32 -27.33 15.19
CA ASP A 237 -8.37 -28.00 14.29
C ASP A 237 -8.26 -27.29 12.93
N ALA A 238 -9.39 -26.83 12.39
CA ALA A 238 -9.43 -26.10 11.13
C ALA A 238 -8.72 -24.74 11.23
N LEU A 239 -9.01 -23.95 12.28
CA LEU A 239 -8.38 -22.65 12.53
C LEU A 239 -6.87 -22.79 12.74
N ARG A 240 -6.43 -23.79 13.52
CA ARG A 240 -5.01 -24.07 13.73
C ARG A 240 -4.30 -24.47 12.45
N ARG A 241 -4.90 -25.36 11.67
CA ARG A 241 -4.35 -25.77 10.38
C ARG A 241 -4.24 -24.59 9.42
N PHE A 242 -5.23 -23.70 9.42
CA PHE A 242 -5.21 -22.49 8.60
C PHE A 242 -4.08 -21.55 9.05
N GLY A 243 -4.01 -21.20 10.33
CA GLY A 243 -2.98 -20.32 10.88
C GLY A 243 -1.55 -20.85 10.69
N ALA A 244 -1.35 -22.17 10.81
CA ALA A 244 -0.05 -22.81 10.61
C ALA A 244 0.54 -22.56 9.20
N GLN A 245 -0.29 -22.37 8.17
CA GLN A 245 0.17 -22.07 6.81
C GLN A 245 0.86 -20.70 6.70
N TYR A 246 0.61 -19.82 7.65
CA TYR A 246 1.14 -18.45 7.68
C TYR A 246 2.31 -18.28 8.64
N ALA A 247 2.73 -19.33 9.37
CA ALA A 247 3.91 -19.27 10.24
C ALA A 247 5.19 -18.87 9.48
N GLN A 248 5.33 -19.38 8.25
CA GLN A 248 6.43 -19.05 7.34
C GLN A 248 6.46 -17.59 6.86
N MET A 249 5.42 -16.78 7.14
CA MET A 249 5.38 -15.36 6.76
C MET A 249 6.11 -14.45 7.75
N GLU A 250 6.56 -14.96 8.88
CA GLU A 250 7.25 -14.17 9.91
C GLU A 250 8.42 -13.34 9.37
N PRO A 251 9.35 -13.87 8.54
CA PRO A 251 10.45 -13.07 8.00
C PRO A 251 9.95 -11.89 7.14
N THR A 252 8.91 -12.11 6.35
CA THR A 252 8.28 -11.06 5.54
C THR A 252 7.65 -9.99 6.41
N LEU A 253 6.93 -10.38 7.46
CA LEU A 253 6.29 -9.44 8.38
C LEU A 253 7.31 -8.60 9.17
N ARG A 254 8.45 -9.19 9.55
CA ARG A 254 9.59 -8.45 10.14
C ARG A 254 10.23 -7.49 9.14
N ALA A 255 10.44 -7.92 7.89
CA ALA A 255 10.97 -7.06 6.84
C ALA A 255 10.05 -5.85 6.53
N GLN A 256 8.75 -5.99 6.77
CA GLN A 256 7.76 -4.91 6.66
C GLN A 256 7.56 -4.13 7.98
N ASN A 257 8.35 -4.40 9.03
CA ASN A 257 8.28 -3.73 10.33
C ASN A 257 6.89 -3.83 11.00
N LEU A 258 6.15 -4.91 10.75
CA LEU A 258 4.89 -5.22 11.44
C LEU A 258 5.11 -6.04 12.71
N LEU A 259 6.20 -6.78 12.75
CA LEU A 259 6.71 -7.50 13.92
C LEU A 259 7.97 -6.78 14.45
N PRO A 260 8.26 -6.89 15.76
CA PRO A 260 9.52 -6.40 16.33
C PRO A 260 10.74 -7.13 15.75
#